data_AF-A0A662FJJ1-F1
#
_entry.id   AF-A0A662FJJ1-F1
#
_cell.length_a   1.000
_cell.length_b   1.000
_cell.length_c   1.000
_cell.angle_alpha   90.00
_cell.angle_beta   90.00
_cell.angle_gamma   90.00
#
_symmetry.space_group_name_H-M   'P 1'
#
loop_
_entity.id
_entity.type
_entity.pdbx_description
1 polymer ?
#
loop_
_entity_poly.entity_id
_entity_poly.type
_entity_poly.pdbx_seq_one_letter_code
_entity_poly.pdbx_strand_id
1 'polypeptide(L)'
;MAVVKKKFFAGKVNFAFWFIAFAVFMLDRFTKSLVKKNIPLNSQVSVLPFFSVSHVVNSGTAFGLFGGFQWFFIVFSTAVIVFIILKHKFFDRFMQIVLAFILGGAFGNLFDRLVYGAVIDFIDFRFWPAFNVADCAITVSVIVVLFRELVKKKIRKV
;
A
#
# COMPACT_ATOMS: atom_id res chain seq x y z
N MET A 1 7.70 10.13 -39.60
CA MET A 1 7.90 9.01 -38.64
C MET A 1 9.05 9.33 -37.71
N ALA A 2 8.79 9.89 -36.52
CA ALA A 2 9.83 10.14 -35.53
C ALA A 2 10.02 8.87 -34.70
N VAL A 3 11.12 8.15 -34.93
CA VAL A 3 11.56 7.05 -34.09
C VAL A 3 11.87 7.64 -32.72
N VAL A 4 10.95 7.47 -31.77
CA VAL A 4 11.16 7.77 -30.36
C VAL A 4 12.32 6.89 -29.90
N LYS A 5 13.52 7.46 -29.82
CA LYS A 5 14.68 6.85 -29.18
C LYS A 5 14.32 6.58 -27.72
N LYS A 6 13.81 5.38 -27.41
CA LYS A 6 13.82 4.85 -26.05
C LYS A 6 15.29 4.76 -25.65
N LYS A 7 15.79 5.77 -24.93
CA LYS A 7 17.05 5.65 -24.21
C LYS A 7 16.90 4.44 -23.29
N PHE A 8 17.56 3.35 -23.63
CA PHE A 8 17.76 2.21 -22.75
C PHE A 8 18.65 2.71 -21.61
N PHE A 9 18.03 3.31 -20.60
CA PHE A 9 18.73 3.57 -19.35
C PHE A 9 18.88 2.21 -18.68
N ALA A 10 20.07 1.63 -18.76
CA ALA A 10 20.55 0.71 -17.74
C ALA A 10 20.54 1.50 -16.42
N GLY A 11 19.38 1.51 -15.76
CA GLY A 11 19.11 2.41 -14.64
C GLY A 11 20.00 2.04 -13.47
N LYS A 12 20.87 2.97 -13.07
CA LYS A 12 21.55 2.96 -11.77
C LYS A 12 20.52 2.58 -10.70
N VAL A 13 20.91 1.75 -9.73
CA VAL A 13 20.05 1.38 -8.61
C VAL A 13 19.52 2.67 -7.96
N ASN A 14 18.21 2.85 -7.95
CA ASN A 14 17.60 4.01 -7.31
C ASN A 14 17.51 3.71 -5.81
N PHE A 15 18.50 4.16 -5.05
CA PHE A 15 18.54 3.97 -3.61
C PHE A 15 17.32 4.59 -2.91
N ALA A 16 16.85 5.74 -3.37
CA ALA A 16 15.68 6.41 -2.79
C ALA A 16 14.41 5.56 -2.94
N PHE A 17 14.23 4.88 -4.08
CA PHE A 17 13.12 3.96 -4.29
C PHE A 17 13.08 2.86 -3.22
N TRP A 18 14.19 2.15 -3.03
CA TRP A 18 14.28 1.06 -2.07
C TRP A 18 14.19 1.54 -0.63
N PHE A 19 14.80 2.68 -0.32
CA PHE A 19 14.73 3.29 1.00
C PHE A 19 13.29 3.68 1.36
N ILE A 20 12.54 4.31 0.46
CA ILE A 20 11.14 4.69 0.69
C ILE A 20 10.28 3.44 0.90
N ALA A 21 10.41 2.42 0.03
CA ALA A 21 9.66 1.18 0.17
C ALA A 21 9.94 0.48 1.51
N PHE A 22 11.21 0.43 1.92
CA PHE A 22 11.62 -0.13 3.20
C PHE A 22 11.08 0.67 4.38
N ALA A 23 11.17 2.01 4.34
CA ALA A 23 10.68 2.88 5.40
C ALA A 23 9.16 2.75 5.59
N VAL A 24 8.39 2.70 4.50
CA VAL A 24 6.93 2.48 4.55
C VAL A 24 6.61 1.11 5.16
N PHE A 25 7.31 0.06 4.72
CA PHE A 25 7.14 -1.28 5.29
C PHE A 25 7.46 -1.31 6.79
N MET A 26 8.58 -0.72 7.21
CA MET A 26 8.97 -0.65 8.62
C MET A 26 7.96 0.12 9.46
N LEU A 27 7.43 1.24 8.95
CA LEU A 27 6.43 2.04 9.64
C LEU A 27 5.12 1.25 9.83
N ASP A 28 4.66 0.55 8.80
CA ASP A 28 3.48 -0.32 8.88
C ASP A 28 3.69 -1.44 9.93
N ARG A 29 4.83 -2.12 9.88
CA ARG A 29 5.17 -3.18 10.85
C ARG A 29 5.26 -2.66 12.27
N PHE A 30 5.89 -1.51 12.47
CA PHE A 30 6.03 -0.89 13.77
C PHE A 30 4.68 -0.52 14.37
N THR A 31 3.82 0.17 13.60
CA THR A 31 2.51 0.61 14.06
C THR A 31 1.57 -0.57 14.37
N LYS A 32 1.54 -1.60 13.52
CA LYS A 32 0.80 -2.84 13.79
C LYS A 32 1.30 -3.58 15.02
N SER A 33 2.62 -3.63 15.24
CA SER A 33 3.20 -4.25 16.43
C SER A 33 2.85 -3.50 17.70
N LEU A 34 2.77 -2.17 17.66
CA LEU A 34 2.33 -1.36 18.80
C LEU A 34 0.89 -1.69 19.16
N VAL A 35 -0.02 -1.75 18.18
CA VAL A 35 -1.42 -2.09 18.41
C VAL A 35 -1.55 -3.50 18.98
N LYS A 36 -0.91 -4.49 18.36
CA LYS A 36 -0.94 -5.89 18.80
C LYS A 36 -0.45 -6.07 20.24
N LYS A 37 0.51 -5.27 20.69
CA LYS A 37 1.08 -5.35 22.05
C LYS A 37 0.20 -4.68 23.10
N ASN A 38 -0.48 -3.60 22.75
CA ASN A 38 -1.12 -2.71 23.74
C ASN A 38 -2.65 -2.79 23.75
N ILE A 39 -3.28 -3.32 22.69
CA ILE A 39 -4.74 -3.36 22.55
C ILE A 39 -5.16 -4.83 22.36
N PRO A 40 -6.02 -5.40 23.23
CA PRO A 40 -6.56 -6.74 23.03
C PRO A 40 -7.28 -6.89 21.68
N LEU A 41 -7.24 -8.08 21.10
CA LEU A 41 -7.96 -8.37 19.85
C LEU A 41 -9.46 -8.06 20.00
N ASN A 42 -10.07 -7.45 18.97
CA ASN A 42 -11.47 -7.01 18.93
C ASN A 42 -11.82 -5.96 20.01
N SER A 43 -10.83 -5.23 20.50
CA SER A 43 -11.03 -4.08 21.37
C SER A 43 -10.50 -2.80 20.74
N GLN A 44 -10.82 -1.66 21.33
CA GLN A 44 -10.45 -0.35 20.83
C GLN A 44 -10.17 0.64 21.96
N VAL A 45 -9.32 1.63 21.67
CA VAL A 45 -9.12 2.80 22.51
C VAL A 45 -9.72 4.01 21.79
N SER A 46 -10.74 4.63 22.40
CA SER A 46 -11.38 5.82 21.85
C SER A 46 -10.45 7.03 22.00
N VAL A 47 -10.07 7.66 20.89
CA VAL A 47 -9.22 8.86 20.88
C VAL A 47 -10.07 10.12 20.71
N LEU A 48 -11.07 10.07 19.83
CA LEU A 48 -12.08 11.11 19.60
C LEU A 48 -13.47 10.46 19.47
N PRO A 49 -14.59 11.22 19.51
CA PRO A 49 -15.93 10.66 19.34
C PRO A 49 -16.14 9.87 18.03
N PHE A 50 -15.40 10.25 16.98
CA PHE A 50 -15.45 9.64 15.64
C PHE A 50 -14.18 8.87 15.28
N PHE A 51 -13.18 8.77 16.17
CA PHE A 51 -11.91 8.12 15.86
C PHE A 51 -11.42 7.26 17.01
N SER A 52 -11.03 6.03 16.70
CA SER A 52 -10.52 5.05 17.66
C SER A 52 -9.30 4.35 17.07
N VAL A 53 -8.41 3.91 17.95
CA VAL A 53 -7.37 2.95 17.58
C VAL A 53 -7.90 1.58 17.96
N SER A 54 -8.25 0.78 16.96
CA SER A 54 -8.86 -0.55 17.13
C SER A 54 -7.82 -1.64 16.91
N HIS A 55 -8.06 -2.85 17.42
CA HIS A 55 -7.29 -4.03 17.03
C HIS A 55 -8.23 -4.99 16.30
N VAL A 56 -8.34 -4.78 14.99
CA VAL A 56 -9.20 -5.54 14.09
C VAL A 56 -8.33 -6.43 13.22
N VAL A 57 -8.76 -7.67 13.01
CA VAL A 57 -8.07 -8.60 12.11
C VAL A 57 -8.94 -8.82 10.88
N ASN A 58 -8.41 -8.40 9.74
CA ASN A 58 -9.07 -8.46 8.45
C ASN A 58 -8.62 -9.70 7.68
N SER A 59 -9.46 -10.72 7.73
CA SER A 59 -9.28 -11.96 6.98
C SER A 59 -9.77 -11.85 5.53
N GLY A 60 -10.05 -10.65 5.02
CA GLY A 60 -10.57 -10.44 3.66
C GLY A 60 -12.06 -10.82 3.53
N THR A 61 -12.75 -10.99 4.65
CA THR A 61 -14.16 -11.38 4.76
C THR A 61 -15.13 -10.21 4.65
N ALA A 62 -14.66 -8.98 4.41
CA ALA A 62 -15.50 -7.78 4.27
C ALA A 62 -16.58 -7.88 3.17
N PHE A 63 -16.55 -8.92 2.31
CA PHE A 63 -17.61 -9.23 1.35
C PHE A 63 -18.57 -10.36 1.76
N GLY A 64 -18.45 -10.94 2.96
CA GLY A 64 -19.42 -11.86 3.57
C GLY A 64 -19.73 -13.18 2.83
N LEU A 65 -19.33 -13.33 1.58
CA LEU A 65 -19.79 -14.40 0.69
C LEU A 65 -18.78 -15.54 0.56
N PHE A 66 -17.51 -15.35 0.94
CA PHE A 66 -16.46 -16.34 0.69
C PHE A 66 -15.32 -16.22 1.71
N GLY A 67 -15.42 -16.94 2.82
CA GLY A 67 -14.25 -17.27 3.64
C GLY A 67 -13.30 -18.14 2.81
N GLY A 68 -12.35 -17.52 2.11
CA GLY A 68 -11.46 -18.24 1.18
C GLY A 68 -10.56 -17.38 0.28
N PHE A 69 -10.78 -16.07 0.17
CA PHE A 69 -10.00 -15.20 -0.72
C PHE A 69 -8.63 -14.75 -0.18
N GLN A 70 -8.16 -15.27 0.96
CA GLN A 70 -6.79 -15.00 1.45
C GLN A 70 -5.73 -15.29 0.39
N TRP A 71 -5.86 -16.44 -0.27
CA TRP A 71 -4.97 -16.83 -1.37
C TRP A 71 -5.02 -15.86 -2.55
N PHE A 72 -6.20 -15.34 -2.89
CA PHE A 72 -6.33 -14.32 -3.92
C PHE A 72 -5.54 -13.05 -3.57
N PHE A 73 -5.68 -12.54 -2.34
CA PHE A 73 -4.92 -11.37 -1.92
C PHE A 73 -3.41 -11.62 -1.86
N ILE A 74 -2.98 -12.81 -1.44
CA ILE A 74 -1.57 -13.22 -1.44
C ILE A 74 -1.02 -13.23 -2.88
N VAL A 75 -1.69 -13.94 -3.79
CA VAL A 75 -1.29 -14.06 -5.19
C VAL A 75 -1.28 -12.69 -5.87
N PHE A 76 -2.35 -11.91 -5.69
CA PHE A 76 -2.47 -10.58 -6.28
C PHE A 76 -1.39 -9.62 -5.76
N SER A 77 -1.18 -9.55 -4.45
CA SER A 77 -0.15 -8.69 -3.86
C SER A 77 1.25 -9.11 -4.32
N THR A 78 1.52 -10.41 -4.38
CA THR A 78 2.78 -10.96 -4.88
C THR A 78 3.01 -10.57 -6.34
N ALA A 79 1.99 -10.70 -7.20
CA ALA A 79 2.07 -10.31 -8.60
C ALA A 79 2.36 -8.81 -8.76
N VAL A 80 1.69 -7.96 -7.97
CA VAL A 80 1.94 -6.50 -7.96
C VAL A 80 3.37 -6.19 -7.50
N ILE A 81 3.84 -6.80 -6.41
CA ILE A 81 5.19 -6.63 -5.89
C ILE A 81 6.23 -7.01 -6.95
N VAL A 82 6.09 -8.19 -7.56
CA VAL A 82 7.00 -8.67 -8.62
C VAL A 82 6.98 -7.71 -9.81
N PHE A 83 5.80 -7.28 -10.26
CA PHE A 83 5.67 -6.31 -11.35
C PHE A 83 6.43 -5.01 -11.02
N ILE A 84 6.24 -4.45 -9.83
CA ILE A 84 6.90 -3.20 -9.42
C ILE A 84 8.41 -3.39 -9.37
N ILE A 85 8.92 -4.46 -8.76
CA ILE A 85 10.35 -4.75 -8.68
C ILE A 85 10.97 -4.84 -10.08
N LEU A 86 10.31 -5.55 -11.00
CA LEU A 86 10.81 -5.73 -12.36
C LEU A 86 10.68 -4.48 -13.24
N LYS A 87 9.67 -3.63 -12.99
CA LYS A 87 9.30 -2.56 -13.91
C LYS A 87 9.59 -1.14 -13.43
N HIS A 88 9.79 -0.88 -12.13
CA HIS A 88 9.95 0.49 -11.60
C HIS A 88 11.02 1.31 -12.34
N LYS A 89 12.13 0.69 -12.74
CA LYS A 89 13.23 1.37 -13.46
C LYS A 89 12.84 1.94 -14.83
N PHE A 90 11.76 1.46 -15.44
CA PHE A 90 11.27 1.96 -16.73
C PHE A 90 10.35 3.18 -16.59
N PHE A 91 10.02 3.58 -15.36
CA PHE A 91 9.19 4.76 -15.09
C PHE A 91 10.05 5.99 -14.76
N ASP A 92 9.47 7.18 -14.90
CA ASP A 92 10.11 8.42 -14.47
C ASP A 92 10.30 8.49 -12.94
N ARG A 93 11.12 9.42 -12.45
CA ARG A 93 11.46 9.52 -11.01
C ARG A 93 10.23 9.71 -10.12
N PHE A 94 9.25 10.47 -10.58
CA PHE A 94 8.02 10.70 -9.82
C PHE A 94 7.25 9.38 -9.66
N MET A 95 7.05 8.65 -10.74
CA MET A 95 6.39 7.35 -10.71
C MET A 95 7.19 6.33 -9.89
N GLN A 96 8.53 6.38 -9.90
CA GLN A 96 9.33 5.53 -9.03
C GLN A 96 9.02 5.80 -7.55
N ILE A 97 8.93 7.06 -7.12
CA ILE A 97 8.56 7.39 -5.73
C ILE A 97 7.17 6.83 -5.40
N VAL A 98 6.17 7.07 -6.26
CA VAL A 98 4.82 6.51 -6.09
C VAL A 98 4.85 4.98 -5.96
N LEU A 99 5.56 4.30 -6.86
CA LEU A 99 5.68 2.85 -6.86
C LEU A 99 6.41 2.33 -5.61
N ALA A 100 7.31 3.12 -5.01
CA ALA A 100 7.98 2.75 -3.76
C ALA A 100 7.01 2.72 -2.58
N PHE A 101 6.10 3.70 -2.47
CA PHE A 101 5.04 3.70 -1.45
C PHE A 101 4.09 2.51 -1.62
N ILE A 102 3.66 2.23 -2.87
CA ILE A 102 2.82 1.06 -3.17
C ILE A 102 3.55 -0.23 -2.82
N LEU A 103 4.83 -0.35 -3.18
CA LEU A 103 5.65 -1.53 -2.87
C LEU A 103 5.75 -1.77 -1.36
N GLY A 104 6.08 -0.74 -0.59
CA GLY A 104 6.19 -0.84 0.87
C GLY A 104 4.87 -1.25 1.53
N GLY A 105 3.76 -0.61 1.13
CA GLY A 105 2.43 -0.96 1.64
C GLY A 105 1.99 -2.37 1.25
N ALA A 106 2.16 -2.74 -0.02
CA ALA A 106 1.82 -4.08 -0.50
C ALA A 106 2.62 -5.16 0.25
N PHE A 107 3.90 -4.92 0.51
CA PHE A 107 4.74 -5.85 1.26
C PHE A 107 4.31 -5.97 2.73
N GLY A 108 3.94 -4.86 3.39
CA GLY A 108 3.42 -4.88 4.77
C GLY A 108 2.16 -5.73 4.92
N ASN A 109 1.21 -5.52 4.01
CA ASN A 109 -0.04 -6.28 3.97
C ASN A 109 0.10 -7.73 3.50
N LEU A 110 1.07 -8.03 2.63
CA LEU A 110 1.39 -9.41 2.25
C LEU A 110 2.06 -10.15 3.42
N PHE A 111 2.98 -9.50 4.13
CA PHE A 111 3.65 -10.08 5.29
C PHE A 111 2.63 -10.55 6.33
N ASP A 112 1.68 -9.70 6.71
CA ASP A 112 0.65 -10.07 7.69
C ASP A 112 -0.17 -11.29 7.24
N ARG A 113 -0.55 -11.34 5.96
CA ARG A 113 -1.29 -12.49 5.41
C ARG A 113 -0.49 -13.78 5.46
N LEU A 114 0.80 -13.73 5.15
CA LEU A 114 1.67 -14.90 5.19
C LEU A 114 1.98 -15.36 6.62
N VAL A 115 2.11 -14.44 7.57
CA VAL A 115 2.56 -14.73 8.94
C VAL A 115 1.42 -14.93 9.92
N TYR A 116 0.32 -14.18 9.78
CA TYR A 116 -0.83 -14.21 10.68
C TYR A 116 -2.11 -14.70 10.03
N GLY A 117 -2.12 -14.96 8.71
CA GLY A 117 -3.30 -15.39 7.96
C GLY A 117 -4.34 -14.29 7.72
N ALA A 118 -4.07 -13.06 8.17
CA ALA A 118 -4.96 -11.91 8.07
C ALA A 118 -4.20 -10.61 8.33
N VAL A 119 -4.77 -9.48 7.93
CA VAL A 119 -4.17 -8.14 8.08
C VAL A 119 -4.60 -7.49 9.39
N ILE A 120 -3.68 -6.83 10.09
CA ILE A 120 -4.02 -6.06 11.30
C ILE A 120 -4.43 -4.65 10.88
N ASP A 121 -5.68 -4.30 11.14
CA ASP A 121 -6.26 -2.98 10.90
C ASP A 121 -6.51 -2.25 12.23
N PHE A 122 -6.26 -0.95 12.26
CA PHE A 122 -6.26 -0.21 13.53
C PHE A 122 -6.65 1.27 13.45
N ILE A 123 -6.62 1.89 12.28
CA ILE A 123 -7.12 3.24 12.08
C ILE A 123 -8.63 3.13 11.84
N ASP A 124 -9.43 3.51 12.84
CA ASP A 124 -10.86 3.27 12.83
C ASP A 124 -11.65 4.58 13.01
N PHE A 125 -12.34 5.00 11.95
CA PHE A 125 -13.20 6.18 11.94
C PHE A 125 -14.68 5.87 12.23
N ARG A 126 -15.03 4.63 12.57
CA ARG A 126 -16.39 4.12 12.88
C ARG A 126 -17.40 4.13 11.74
N PHE A 127 -17.32 5.08 10.80
CA PHE A 127 -18.18 5.16 9.61
C PHE A 127 -17.54 4.57 8.34
N TRP A 128 -16.28 4.15 8.43
CA TRP A 128 -15.50 3.57 7.35
C TRP A 128 -14.76 2.32 7.86
N PRO A 129 -14.58 1.26 7.05
CA PRO A 129 -13.83 0.09 7.47
C PRO A 129 -12.45 0.45 8.02
N ALA A 130 -12.05 -0.15 9.14
CA ALA A 130 -10.72 0.08 9.69
C ALA A 130 -9.63 -0.26 8.67
N PHE A 131 -8.52 0.50 8.71
CA PHE A 131 -7.39 0.33 7.80
C PHE A 131 -6.06 0.53 8.54
N ASN A 132 -4.95 0.47 7.82
CA ASN A 132 -3.62 0.60 8.38
C ASN A 132 -2.72 1.55 7.54
N VAL A 133 -1.45 1.66 7.94
CA VAL A 133 -0.47 2.52 7.27
C VAL A 133 -0.14 2.02 5.86
N ALA A 134 -0.08 0.69 5.64
CA ALA A 134 0.08 0.14 4.30
C ALA A 134 -1.06 0.54 3.36
N ASP A 135 -2.31 0.52 3.82
CA ASP A 135 -3.47 0.96 3.03
C ASP A 135 -3.41 2.46 2.71
N CYS A 136 -2.98 3.28 3.67
CA CYS A 136 -2.75 4.70 3.45
C CYS A 136 -1.72 4.94 2.34
N ALA A 137 -0.57 4.25 2.40
CA ALA A 137 0.50 4.40 1.42
C ALA A 137 0.03 4.05 0.00
N ILE A 138 -0.73 2.95 -0.15
CA ILE A 138 -1.30 2.52 -1.43
C ILE A 138 -2.33 3.55 -1.91
N THR A 139 -3.28 3.94 -1.06
CA THR A 139 -4.40 4.81 -1.43
C THR A 139 -3.94 6.21 -1.82
N VAL A 140 -3.05 6.82 -1.03
CA VAL A 140 -2.47 8.14 -1.33
C VAL A 140 -1.70 8.09 -2.65
N SER A 141 -0.94 7.02 -2.90
CA SER A 141 -0.21 6.84 -4.17
C SER A 141 -1.15 6.79 -5.38
N VAL A 142 -2.26 6.07 -5.27
CA VAL A 142 -3.28 6.00 -6.33
C VAL A 142 -3.90 7.38 -6.57
N ILE A 143 -4.29 8.10 -5.52
CA ILE A 143 -4.86 9.45 -5.63
C ILE A 143 -3.87 10.41 -6.31
N VAL A 144 -2.60 10.37 -5.92
CA VAL A 144 -1.53 11.20 -6.48
C VAL A 144 -1.34 10.94 -7.98
N VAL A 145 -1.39 9.67 -8.41
CA VAL A 145 -1.32 9.30 -9.83
C VAL A 145 -2.54 9.80 -10.60
N LEU A 146 -3.74 9.57 -10.07
CA LEU A 146 -4.98 10.03 -10.71
C LEU A 146 -4.97 11.54 -10.90
N PHE A 147 -4.60 12.29 -9.85
CA PHE A 147 -4.50 13.75 -9.91
C PHE A 147 -3.50 14.20 -10.99
N ARG A 148 -2.30 13.59 -11.03
CA ARG A 148 -1.28 13.90 -12.05
C ARG A 148 -1.81 13.71 -13.48
N GLU A 149 -2.50 12.61 -13.75
CA GLU A 149 -2.98 12.31 -15.10
C GLU A 149 -4.17 13.21 -15.51
N LEU A 150 -5.02 13.61 -14.55
CA LEU A 150 -6.08 14.61 -14.79
C LEU A 150 -5.49 15.98 -15.15
N VAL A 151 -4.47 16.44 -14.42
CA VAL A 151 -3.80 17.73 -14.68
C VAL A 151 -3.09 17.72 -16.05
N LYS A 152 -2.35 16.66 -16.37
CA LYS A 152 -1.71 16.52 -17.69
C LYS A 152 -2.70 16.56 -18.86
N LYS A 153 -3.85 15.89 -18.71
CA LYS A 153 -4.90 15.88 -19.73
C LYS A 153 -5.48 17.28 -19.96
N LYS A 154 -5.61 18.09 -18.91
CA LYS A 154 -6.08 19.48 -19.02
C LYS A 154 -5.08 20.36 -19.80
N ILE A 155 -3.78 20.24 -19.51
CA ILE A 155 -2.73 21.03 -20.19
C ILE A 155 -2.64 20.68 -21.69
N ARG A 156 -2.80 19.41 -22.08
CA ARG A 156 -2.77 19.00 -23.50
C ARG A 156 -4.00 19.43 -24.31
N LYS A 157 -5.06 19.89 -23.65
CA LYS A 157 -6.31 20.36 -24.28
C LYS A 157 -6.38 21.88 -24.44
N VAL A 158 -5.41 22.61 -23.88
CA VAL A 158 -5.21 24.06 -24.05
C VAL A 158 -4.08 24.26 -25.04
#